data_AF-A0A926CPE6-F1
#
_entry.id   AF-A0A926CPE6-F1
#
_cell.length_a   1.000
_cell.length_b   1.000
_cell.length_c   1.000
_cell.angle_alpha   90.00
_cell.angle_beta   90.00
_cell.angle_gamma   90.00
#
_symmetry.space_group_name_H-M   'P 1'
#
loop_
_entity.id
_entity.type
_entity.pdbx_description
1 polymer ?
#
loop_
_entity_poly.entity_id
_entity_poly.type
_entity_poly.pdbx_seq_one_letter_code
_entity_poly.pdbx_strand_id
1 'polypeptide(L)'
;MRNWKRYTQEFKDQAVDRLKGCTNVEALAREMNVSRGILYQWKDKRDGRPPASKRPGPIVDSPAIAALKKEVVQLKVALADRAVEADFFKGALQRVEDRHRNSGSTGGTASTTTSEK
;
A
#
# COMPACT_ATOMS: atom_id res chain seq x y z
N MET A 1 -26.06 1.69 -30.02
CA MET A 1 -24.86 0.83 -29.87
C MET A 1 -23.64 1.68 -30.19
N ARG A 2 -22.62 1.72 -29.32
CA ARG A 2 -21.42 2.55 -29.55
C ARG A 2 -20.48 1.78 -30.48
N ASN A 3 -20.51 2.10 -31.77
CA ASN A 3 -19.74 1.41 -32.79
C ASN A 3 -18.24 1.67 -32.58
N TRP A 4 -17.54 0.68 -32.05
CA TRP A 4 -16.11 0.77 -31.84
C TRP A 4 -15.40 0.60 -33.19
N LYS A 5 -14.99 1.70 -33.82
CA LYS A 5 -14.12 1.64 -35.00
C LYS A 5 -12.83 0.91 -34.60
N ARG A 6 -12.60 -0.27 -35.17
CA ARG A 6 -11.34 -1.00 -35.04
C ARG A 6 -10.35 -0.43 -36.05
N TYR A 7 -9.30 0.21 -35.55
CA TYR A 7 -8.17 0.67 -36.35
C TYR A 7 -7.13 -0.46 -36.43
N THR A 8 -6.61 -0.71 -37.64
CA THR A 8 -5.49 -1.66 -37.86
C THR A 8 -4.22 -1.15 -37.15
N GLN A 9 -3.26 -2.04 -36.86
CA GLN A 9 -2.03 -1.62 -36.18
C GLN A 9 -1.20 -0.69 -37.06
N GLU A 10 -1.06 -1.03 -38.35
CA GLU A 10 -0.37 -0.22 -39.36
C GLU A 10 -0.89 1.23 -39.40
N PHE A 11 -2.22 1.41 -39.32
CA PHE A 11 -2.83 2.73 -39.30
C PHE A 11 -2.48 3.52 -38.04
N LYS A 12 -2.41 2.85 -36.89
CA LYS A 12 -2.01 3.50 -35.62
C LYS A 12 -0.55 3.90 -35.66
N ASP A 13 0.33 3.05 -36.18
CA ASP A 13 1.76 3.33 -36.27
C ASP A 13 2.01 4.54 -37.19
N GLN A 14 1.37 4.56 -38.35
CA GLN A 14 1.40 5.70 -39.27
C GLN A 14 0.90 6.99 -38.60
N ALA A 15 -0.19 6.91 -37.84
CA ALA A 15 -0.76 8.06 -37.13
C ALA A 15 0.21 8.60 -36.06
N VAL A 16 0.89 7.72 -35.32
CA VAL A 16 1.86 8.11 -34.29
C VAL A 16 3.14 8.67 -34.91
N ASP A 17 3.60 8.14 -36.05
CA ASP A 17 4.76 8.67 -36.75
C ASP A 17 4.49 10.08 -37.30
N ARG A 18 3.31 10.31 -37.91
CA ARG A 18 2.90 11.66 -38.33
C ARG A 18 2.72 12.61 -37.15
N LEU A 19 2.22 12.12 -36.01
CA LEU A 19 2.06 12.93 -34.80
C LEU A 19 3.40 13.49 -34.28
N LYS A 20 4.51 12.77 -34.46
CA LYS A 20 5.85 13.23 -34.03
C LYS A 20 6.36 14.43 -34.84
N GLY A 21 6.01 14.49 -36.13
CA GLY A 21 6.45 15.56 -37.05
C GLY A 21 5.43 16.66 -37.29
N CYS A 22 4.23 16.56 -36.72
CA CYS A 22 3.15 17.49 -36.99
C CYS A 22 3.17 18.71 -36.05
N THR A 23 3.13 19.91 -36.64
CA THR A 23 2.95 21.17 -35.90
C THR A 23 1.50 21.43 -35.47
N ASN A 24 0.51 20.90 -36.21
CA ASN A 24 -0.91 21.08 -35.91
C ASN A 24 -1.66 19.74 -35.80
N VAL A 25 -1.73 19.24 -34.57
CA VAL A 25 -2.39 17.98 -34.24
C VAL A 25 -3.90 17.99 -34.54
N GLU A 26 -4.56 19.15 -34.54
CA GLU A 26 -5.99 19.23 -34.88
C GLU A 26 -6.25 19.04 -36.36
N ALA A 27 -5.38 19.58 -37.22
CA ALA A 27 -5.44 19.34 -38.65
C ALA A 27 -5.21 17.85 -38.97
N LEU A 28 -4.20 17.24 -38.33
CA LEU A 28 -3.92 15.81 -38.45
C LEU A 28 -5.10 14.94 -38.01
N ALA A 29 -5.73 15.30 -36.88
CA ALA A 29 -6.91 14.62 -36.37
C ALA A 29 -8.08 14.66 -37.36
N ARG A 30 -8.30 15.82 -38.02
CA ARG A 30 -9.34 15.96 -39.06
C ARG A 30 -9.01 15.16 -40.31
N GLU A 31 -7.77 15.23 -40.80
CA GLU A 31 -7.31 14.48 -41.98
C GLU A 31 -7.48 12.98 -41.80
N MET A 32 -7.10 12.46 -40.63
CA MET A 32 -7.17 11.04 -40.32
C MET A 32 -8.56 10.59 -39.81
N ASN A 33 -9.49 11.53 -39.60
CA ASN A 33 -10.80 11.29 -38.98
C ASN A 33 -10.72 10.59 -37.61
N VAL A 34 -9.71 10.95 -36.82
CA VAL A 34 -9.43 10.41 -35.48
C VAL A 34 -9.38 11.57 -34.48
N SER A 35 -9.98 11.42 -33.30
CA SER A 35 -9.89 12.47 -32.29
C SER A 35 -8.47 12.61 -31.74
N ARG A 36 -8.07 13.84 -31.40
CA ARG A 36 -6.77 14.15 -30.79
C ARG A 36 -6.45 13.26 -29.58
N GLY A 37 -7.44 12.97 -28.75
CA GLY A 37 -7.29 12.11 -27.57
C GLY A 37 -6.90 10.66 -27.91
N ILE A 38 -7.39 10.12 -29.02
CA ILE A 38 -7.02 8.77 -29.49
C ILE A 38 -5.58 8.76 -30.01
N LEU A 39 -5.16 9.80 -30.74
CA LEU A 39 -3.78 9.94 -31.22
C LEU A 39 -2.77 9.94 -30.06
N TYR A 40 -3.03 10.72 -29.01
CA TYR A 40 -2.21 10.70 -27.81
C TYR A 40 -2.28 9.37 -27.06
N GLN A 41 -3.44 8.73 -27.01
CA GLN A 41 -3.54 7.39 -26.41
C GLN A 41 -2.70 6.35 -27.17
N TRP A 42 -2.61 6.43 -28.49
CA TRP A 42 -1.74 5.54 -29.27
C TRP A 42 -0.27 5.84 -29.05
N LYS A 43 0.09 7.13 -28.99
CA LYS A 43 1.45 7.57 -28.64
C LYS A 43 1.86 7.07 -27.26
N ASP A 44 1.03 7.31 -26.24
CA ASP A 44 1.30 6.88 -24.86
C ASP A 44 1.47 5.37 -24.76
N LYS A 45 0.62 4.60 -25.47
CA LYS A 45 0.75 3.13 -25.54
C LYS A 45 2.06 2.68 -26.20
N ARG A 46 2.50 3.37 -27.26
CA ARG A 46 3.76 3.06 -27.95
C ARG A 46 4.98 3.42 -27.12
N ASP A 47 4.93 4.56 -26.42
CA ASP A 47 5.99 5.06 -25.56
C ASP A 47 6.03 4.34 -24.19
N GLY A 48 5.18 3.33 -23.96
CA GLY A 48 5.09 2.59 -22.70
C GLY A 48 4.64 3.44 -21.52
N ARG A 49 4.09 4.63 -21.78
CA ARG A 49 3.62 5.54 -20.74
C ARG A 49 2.35 4.94 -20.12
N PRO A 50 2.27 4.84 -18.77
CA PRO A 50 1.04 4.44 -18.13
C PRO A 50 -0.08 5.38 -18.58
N PRO A 51 -1.27 4.87 -18.95
CA PRO A 51 -2.35 5.71 -19.43
C PRO A 51 -2.58 6.82 -18.39
N ALA A 52 -2.51 8.09 -18.83
CA ALA A 52 -2.75 9.24 -17.98
C ALA A 52 -4.03 8.97 -17.19
N SER A 53 -3.81 8.68 -15.90
CA SER A 53 -4.73 8.03 -14.96
C SER A 53 -6.17 7.94 -15.45
N LYS A 54 -6.57 6.78 -15.99
CA LYS A 54 -7.95 6.38 -15.75
C LYS A 54 -8.08 6.36 -14.24
N ARG A 55 -9.06 7.10 -13.70
CA ARG A 55 -9.52 6.92 -12.31
C ARG A 55 -9.44 5.43 -12.00
N PRO A 56 -8.80 4.99 -10.90
CA PRO A 56 -8.76 3.58 -10.57
C PRO A 56 -10.18 3.08 -10.74
N GLY A 57 -10.37 2.13 -11.66
CA GLY A 57 -11.68 1.53 -11.85
C GLY A 57 -12.14 0.95 -10.50
N PRO A 58 -13.42 0.59 -10.36
CA PRO A 58 -13.84 -0.16 -9.18
C PRO A 58 -12.85 -1.31 -9.02
N ILE A 59 -12.23 -1.39 -7.83
CA ILE A 59 -11.32 -2.48 -7.49
C ILE A 59 -12.16 -3.73 -7.64
N VAL A 60 -12.02 -4.41 -8.78
CA VAL A 60 -12.66 -5.69 -8.99
C VAL A 60 -12.08 -6.59 -7.92
N ASP A 61 -12.93 -7.13 -7.04
CA ASP A 61 -12.52 -8.06 -6.00
C ASP A 61 -11.99 -9.34 -6.66
N SER A 62 -10.75 -9.25 -7.15
CA SER A 62 -10.00 -10.39 -7.63
C SER A 62 -9.81 -11.35 -6.46
N PRO A 63 -9.81 -12.67 -6.69
CA PRO A 63 -9.52 -13.66 -5.64
C PRO A 63 -8.23 -13.34 -4.88
N ALA A 64 -7.23 -12.74 -5.54
CA ALA A 64 -6.00 -12.27 -4.89
C ALA A 64 -6.25 -11.14 -3.86
N ILE A 65 -7.15 -10.21 -4.17
CA ILE A 65 -7.50 -9.09 -3.27
C ILE A 65 -8.33 -9.60 -2.09
N ALA A 66 -9.21 -10.57 -2.31
CA ALA A 66 -9.96 -11.22 -1.23
C ALA A 66 -9.03 -11.99 -0.28
N ALA A 67 -8.04 -12.72 -0.82
CA ALA A 67 -7.02 -13.40 -0.01
C ALA A 67 -6.21 -12.41 0.83
N LEU A 68 -5.74 -11.31 0.23
CA LEU A 68 -5.02 -10.24 0.92
C LEU A 68 -5.87 -9.61 2.03
N LYS A 69 -7.16 -9.32 1.78
CA LYS A 69 -8.07 -8.79 2.81
C LYS A 69 -8.20 -9.75 3.99
N LYS A 70 -8.30 -11.05 3.73
CA LYS A 70 -8.37 -12.08 4.78
C LYS A 70 -7.08 -12.13 5.61
N GLU A 71 -5.92 -12.08 4.95
CA GLU A 71 -4.63 -12.07 5.61
C GLU A 71 -4.46 -10.83 6.49
N VAL A 72 -4.86 -9.65 6.00
CA VAL A 72 -4.84 -8.41 6.79
C VAL A 72 -5.70 -8.53 8.04
N VAL A 73 -6.88 -9.15 7.96
CA VAL A 73 -7.73 -9.39 9.14
C VAL A 73 -7.06 -10.33 10.13
N GLN A 74 -6.48 -11.44 9.65
CA GLN A 74 -5.79 -12.39 10.52
C GLN A 74 -4.59 -11.76 11.24
N LEU A 75 -3.79 -10.96 10.52
CA LEU A 75 -2.66 -10.25 11.09
C LEU A 75 -3.09 -9.22 12.14
N LYS A 76 -4.20 -8.50 11.90
CA LYS A 76 -4.74 -7.54 12.88
C LYS A 76 -5.17 -8.23 14.18
N VAL A 77 -5.82 -9.39 14.08
CA VAL A 77 -6.23 -10.16 15.26
C VAL A 77 -5.00 -10.64 16.02
N ALA A 78 -4.04 -11.28 15.34
CA ALA A 78 -2.82 -11.75 15.98
C ALA A 78 -2.02 -10.61 16.63
N LEU A 79 -1.97 -9.43 15.99
CA LEU A 79 -1.33 -8.25 16.56
C LEU A 79 -2.04 -7.76 17.84
N ALA A 80 -3.38 -7.74 17.84
CA ALA A 80 -4.15 -7.34 19.01
C ALA A 80 -3.93 -8.30 20.19
N ASP A 81 -3.94 -9.61 19.94
CA ASP A 81 -3.68 -10.63 20.98
C ASP A 81 -2.30 -10.43 21.61
N ARG A 82 -1.26 -10.27 20.78
CA ARG A 82 0.11 -10.03 21.27
C ARG A 82 0.27 -8.70 22.01
N ALA A 83 -0.46 -7.66 21.61
CA ALA A 83 -0.44 -6.38 22.31
C ALA A 83 -1.01 -6.50 23.74
N VAL A 84 -2.14 -7.21 23.89
CA VAL A 84 -2.74 -7.48 25.20
C VAL A 84 -1.80 -8.29 26.10
N GLU A 85 -1.17 -9.33 25.55
CA GLU A 85 -0.16 -10.12 26.27
C GLU A 85 1.02 -9.24 26.74
N ALA A 86 1.55 -8.40 25.85
CA ALA A 86 2.66 -7.51 26.17
C ALA A 86 2.30 -6.52 27.29
N ASP A 87 1.10 -5.93 27.24
CA ASP A 87 0.61 -5.02 28.29
C ASP A 87 0.41 -5.74 29.63
N PHE A 88 -0.09 -6.98 29.60
CA PHE A 88 -0.19 -7.82 30.79
C PHE A 88 1.18 -8.08 31.41
N PHE A 89 2.18 -8.49 30.61
CA PHE A 89 3.53 -8.74 31.09
C PHE A 89 4.19 -7.49 31.65
N LYS A 90 4.02 -6.35 30.98
CA LYS A 90 4.51 -5.06 31.47
C LYS A 90 3.94 -4.73 32.85
N GLY A 91 2.62 -4.89 33.03
CA GLY A 91 1.97 -4.68 34.32
C GLY A 91 2.45 -5.65 35.40
N ALA A 92 2.67 -6.92 35.06
CA ALA A 92 3.19 -7.92 36.00
C ALA A 92 4.63 -7.60 36.45
N LEU A 93 5.51 -7.24 35.51
CA LEU A 93 6.90 -6.86 35.80
C LEU A 93 6.97 -5.59 36.67
N GLN A 94 6.15 -4.58 36.40
CA GLN A 94 6.09 -3.38 37.24
C GLN A 94 5.78 -3.70 38.71
N ARG A 95 4.81 -4.60 38.97
CA ARG A 95 4.48 -5.02 40.33
C ARG A 95 5.63 -5.76 41.03
N VAL A 96 6.42 -6.53 40.28
CA VAL A 96 7.61 -7.20 40.81
C VAL A 96 8.68 -6.18 41.17
N GLU A 97 8.94 -5.21 40.30
CA GLU A 97 9.88 -4.11 40.56
C GLU A 97 9.47 -3.29 41.79
N ASP A 98 8.18 -2.92 41.88
CA ASP A 98 7.66 -2.15 43.02
C ASP A 98 7.82 -2.92 44.33
N ARG A 99 7.57 -4.23 44.32
CA ARG A 99 7.80 -5.11 45.48
C ARG A 99 9.27 -5.14 45.88
N HIS A 100 10.18 -5.31 44.92
CA HIS A 100 11.63 -5.32 45.17
C HIS A 100 12.09 -3.98 45.77
N ARG A 101 11.58 -2.85 45.25
CA ARG A 101 11.88 -1.51 45.77
C ARG A 101 11.38 -1.34 47.20
N ASN A 102 10.18 -1.82 47.52
CA ASN A 102 9.62 -1.73 48.86
C ASN A 102 10.40 -2.61 49.87
N SER A 103 10.79 -3.83 49.48
CA SER A 103 11.59 -4.73 50.33
C SER A 103 13.00 -4.20 50.61
N GLY A 104 13.58 -3.41 49.70
CA GLY A 104 14.85 -2.73 49.93
C GLY A 104 14.79 -1.63 51.00
N SER A 105 13.59 -1.10 51.32
CA SER A 105 13.43 -0.05 52.34
C SER A 105 13.15 -0.58 53.75
N THR A 106 12.62 -1.80 53.88
CA THR A 106 12.16 -2.38 55.16
C THR A 106 13.14 -3.38 55.79
N GLY A 107 14.24 -3.69 55.10
CA GLY A 107 15.29 -4.59 55.59
C GLY A 107 16.37 -3.90 56.42
N GLY A 108 16.00 -3.12 57.44
CA GLY A 108 16.96 -2.66 58.44
C GLY A 108 17.60 -3.88 59.10
N THR A 109 18.93 -4.00 58.98
CA THR A 109 19.74 -5.11 59.47
C THR A 109 19.47 -5.34 60.95
N ALA A 110 18.66 -6.34 61.29
CA ALA A 110 18.61 -6.87 62.65
C ALA A 110 19.90 -7.69 62.86
N SER A 111 21.00 -7.00 63.17
CA SER A 111 22.24 -7.62 63.64
C SER A 111 21.94 -8.30 64.97
N THR A 112 21.71 -9.61 64.93
CA THR A 112 21.75 -10.43 66.14
C THR A 112 23.20 -10.51 66.61
N THR A 113 23.46 -9.95 67.78
CA THR A 113 24.75 -10.03 68.47
C THR A 113 25.05 -11.50 68.75
N THR A 114 26.13 -12.02 68.16
CA THR A 114 26.73 -13.31 68.50
C THR A 114 27.11 -13.29 69.98
N SER A 115 26.44 -14.11 70.79
CA SER A 115 26.84 -14.34 72.17
C SER A 115 28.10 -15.21 72.19
N GLU A 116 29.18 -14.68 72.76
CA GLU A 116 30.37 -15.43 73.11
C GLU A 116 30.18 -16.24 74.41
N LYS A 117 30.92 -17.36 74.46
CA LYS A 117 31.17 -18.33 75.54
C LYS A 117 30.14 -19.43 75.81
#